data_AF-A0A6L3IL70-F1
#
_entry.id   AF-A0A6L3IL70-F1
#
_cell.length_a   1.000
_cell.length_b   1.000
_cell.length_c   1.000
_cell.angle_alpha   90.00
_cell.angle_beta   90.00
_cell.angle_gamma   90.00
#
_symmetry.space_group_name_H-M   'P 1'
#
loop_
_entity.id
_entity.type
_entity.pdbx_description
1 polymer ?
#
loop_
_entity_poly.entity_id
_entity_poly.type
_entity_poly.pdbx_seq_one_letter_code
_entity_poly.pdbx_strand_id
1 'polypeptide(L)'
;MLFGNRIRELRDKQGVLQRQLAALLEIDTPMFSKIERGDRRAKREHVIKLAEYLHQDVKEMLTLWLADKVLDAVGAEEEISYDAITVAQKHVQSSIKDYSTF
;
A
#
# COMPACT_ATOMS: atom_id res chain seq x y z
N MET A 1 -6.56 -6.39 -0.84
CA MET A 1 -5.30 -5.66 -1.09
C MET A 1 -5.64 -4.19 -1.26
N LEU A 2 -5.36 -3.41 -0.22
CA LEU A 2 -5.77 -2.02 -0.05
C LEU A 2 -5.11 -1.11 -1.09
N PHE A 3 -3.79 -1.25 -1.28
CA PHE A 3 -3.03 -0.43 -2.21
C PHE A 3 -3.41 -0.73 -3.67
N GLY A 4 -3.43 -2.01 -4.06
CA GLY A 4 -3.75 -2.41 -5.43
C GLY A 4 -5.14 -1.97 -5.88
N ASN A 5 -6.13 -2.07 -4.98
CA ASN A 5 -7.49 -1.58 -5.23
C ASN A 5 -7.54 -0.06 -5.42
N ARG A 6 -6.82 0.71 -4.59
CA ARG A 6 -6.75 2.17 -4.72
C ARG A 6 -6.13 2.61 -6.04
N ILE A 7 -5.06 1.94 -6.49
CA ILE A 7 -4.43 2.21 -7.79
C ILE A 7 -5.41 1.95 -8.93
N ARG A 8 -6.11 0.80 -8.90
CA ARG A 8 -7.11 0.47 -9.93
C ARG A 8 -8.19 1.54 -10.02
N GLU A 9 -8.76 1.94 -8.88
CA GLU A 9 -9.80 2.97 -8.80
C GLU A 9 -9.34 4.30 -9.43
N LEU A 10 -8.14 4.77 -9.07
CA LEU A 10 -7.59 6.03 -9.58
C LEU A 10 -7.27 5.94 -11.07
N ARG A 11 -6.68 4.81 -11.50
CA ARG A 11 -6.36 4.55 -12.91
C ARG A 11 -7.64 4.59 -13.76
N ASP A 12 -8.70 3.89 -13.32
CA ASP A 12 -9.98 3.85 -14.03
C ASP A 12 -10.65 5.24 -14.07
N LYS A 13 -10.62 6.00 -12.97
CA LYS A 13 -11.12 7.38 -12.91
C LYS A 13 -10.41 8.33 -13.88
N GLN A 14 -9.12 8.13 -14.10
CA GLN A 14 -8.32 8.95 -15.03
C GLN A 14 -8.33 8.40 -16.47
N GLY A 15 -9.01 7.28 -16.74
CA GLY A 15 -9.03 6.65 -18.06
C GLY A 15 -7.67 6.10 -18.51
N VAL A 16 -6.77 5.81 -17.57
CA VAL A 16 -5.41 5.38 -17.86
C VAL A 16 -5.37 3.86 -18.09
N LEU A 17 -4.64 3.43 -19.11
CA LEU A 17 -4.47 2.00 -19.41
C LEU A 17 -3.38 1.40 -18.52
N GLN A 18 -3.52 0.13 -18.13
CA GLN A 18 -2.50 -0.58 -17.35
C GLN A 18 -1.11 -0.53 -18.00
N ARG A 19 -1.03 -0.60 -19.33
CA ARG A 19 0.24 -0.50 -20.09
C ARG A 19 0.96 0.84 -19.91
N GLN A 20 0.23 1.93 -19.65
CA GLN A 20 0.83 3.26 -19.44
C GLN A 20 1.48 3.33 -18.06
N LEU A 21 0.81 2.83 -17.03
CA LEU A 21 1.41 2.73 -15.69
C LEU A 21 2.53 1.70 -15.63
N ALA A 22 2.43 0.61 -16.38
CA ALA A 22 3.52 -0.35 -16.52
C ALA A 22 4.77 0.29 -17.14
N ALA A 23 4.60 1.08 -18.22
CA ALA A 23 5.69 1.83 -18.85
C ALA A 23 6.31 2.88 -17.91
N LEU A 24 5.49 3.64 -17.17
CA LEU A 24 5.95 4.58 -16.13
C LEU A 24 6.86 3.91 -15.09
N LEU A 25 6.52 2.68 -14.73
CA LEU A 25 7.24 1.89 -13.74
C LEU A 25 8.37 1.04 -14.32
N GLU A 26 8.58 1.08 -15.64
CA GLU A 26 9.57 0.27 -16.34
C GLU A 26 9.41 -1.24 -16.06
N ILE A 27 8.16 -1.70 -16.03
CA ILE A 27 7.78 -3.12 -15.86
C ILE A 27 6.84 -3.58 -16.96
N ASP A 28 6.66 -4.89 -17.08
CA ASP A 28 5.69 -5.44 -18.02
C ASP A 28 4.22 -5.27 -17.54
N THR A 29 3.30 -5.24 -18.50
CA THR A 29 1.86 -5.05 -18.20
C THR A 29 1.27 -6.20 -17.36
N PRO A 30 1.57 -7.49 -17.59
CA PRO A 30 1.16 -8.58 -16.71
C PRO A 30 1.59 -8.39 -15.25
N MET A 31 2.80 -7.88 -15.02
CA MET A 31 3.35 -7.60 -13.70
C MET A 31 2.57 -6.47 -13.01
N PHE A 32 2.25 -5.39 -13.73
CA PHE A 32 1.39 -4.33 -13.20
C PHE A 32 -0.02 -4.84 -12.89
N SER A 33 -0.59 -5.69 -13.76
CA SER A 33 -1.90 -6.31 -13.54
C SER A 33 -1.94 -7.15 -12.26
N LYS A 34 -0.86 -7.89 -11.95
CA LYS A 34 -0.67 -8.60 -10.67
C LYS A 34 -0.57 -7.65 -9.48
N ILE A 35 0.02 -6.47 -9.65
CA ILE A 35 0.07 -5.43 -8.59
C ILE A 35 -1.33 -4.93 -8.25
N GLU A 36 -2.17 -4.62 -9.24
CA GLU A 36 -3.53 -4.14 -8.97
C GLU A 36 -4.42 -5.20 -8.31
N ARG A 37 -4.23 -6.49 -8.62
CA ARG A 37 -4.92 -7.58 -7.90
C ARG A 37 -4.31 -7.85 -6.51
N GLY A 38 -3.08 -7.41 -6.31
CA GLY A 38 -2.30 -7.66 -5.10
C GLY A 38 -1.66 -9.05 -5.04
N ASP A 39 -1.69 -9.81 -6.13
CA ASP A 39 -0.92 -11.05 -6.32
C ASP A 39 0.60 -10.79 -6.27
N ARG A 40 1.01 -9.54 -6.52
CA ARG A 40 2.41 -9.12 -6.46
C ARG A 40 2.55 -7.77 -5.77
N ARG A 41 3.52 -7.66 -4.87
CA ARG A 41 3.79 -6.40 -4.17
C ARG A 41 4.58 -5.44 -5.07
N ALA A 42 4.15 -4.18 -5.11
CA ALA A 42 4.93 -3.11 -5.69
C ALA A 42 6.17 -2.81 -4.81
N LYS A 43 7.25 -2.35 -5.44
CA LYS A 43 8.40 -1.77 -4.71
C LYS A 43 8.02 -0.39 -4.17
N ARG A 44 8.68 0.05 -3.10
CA ARG A 44 8.46 1.40 -2.51
C ARG A 44 8.63 2.51 -3.55
N GLU A 45 9.66 2.43 -4.39
CA GLU A 45 9.91 3.39 -5.47
C GLU A 45 8.76 3.47 -6.48
N HIS A 46 8.09 2.34 -6.77
CA HIS A 46 6.91 2.33 -7.64
C HIS A 46 5.71 2.99 -6.98
N VAL A 47 5.54 2.81 -5.66
CA VAL A 47 4.45 3.46 -4.90
C VAL A 47 4.56 4.98 -4.98
N ILE A 48 5.79 5.50 -4.84
CA ILE A 48 6.07 6.94 -4.94
C ILE A 48 5.77 7.45 -6.36
N LYS A 49 6.32 6.80 -7.40
CA LYS A 49 6.06 7.16 -8.80
C LYS A 49 4.57 7.15 -9.14
N LEU A 50 3.81 6.16 -8.65
CA LEU A 50 2.37 6.07 -8.86
C LEU A 50 1.60 7.18 -8.14
N ALA A 51 1.98 7.51 -6.90
CA ALA A 51 1.37 8.59 -6.14
C ALA A 51 1.56 9.94 -6.86
N GLU A 52 2.78 10.22 -7.33
CA GLU A 52 3.10 11.43 -8.10
C GLU A 52 2.29 11.52 -9.40
N TYR A 53 2.29 10.44 -10.19
CA TYR A 53 1.56 10.38 -11.47
C TYR A 53 0.04 10.52 -11.28
N LEU A 54 -0.53 9.86 -10.28
CA LEU A 54 -1.97 9.88 -10.00
C LEU A 54 -2.38 11.11 -9.15
N HIS A 55 -1.46 12.02 -8.86
CA HIS A 55 -1.68 13.23 -8.05
C HIS A 55 -2.29 12.92 -6.67
N GLN A 56 -1.73 11.93 -5.97
CA GLN A 56 -2.14 11.54 -4.62
C GLN A 56 -1.04 11.87 -3.61
N ASP A 57 -1.41 11.97 -2.34
CA ASP A 57 -0.43 12.12 -1.27
C ASP A 57 0.43 10.85 -1.15
N VAL A 58 1.76 11.05 -1.17
CA VAL A 58 2.73 9.95 -1.13
C VAL A 58 2.66 9.19 0.19
N LYS A 59 2.42 9.89 1.31
CA LYS A 59 2.33 9.28 2.64
C LYS A 59 1.08 8.42 2.76
N GLU A 60 -0.07 8.86 2.25
CA GLU A 60 -1.29 8.06 2.20
C GLU A 60 -1.10 6.77 1.38
N MET A 61 -0.51 6.88 0.18
CA MET A 61 -0.27 5.72 -0.68
C MET A 61 0.72 4.73 -0.07
N LEU A 62 1.78 5.23 0.58
CA LEU A 62 2.72 4.38 1.33
C LEU A 62 2.07 3.75 2.56
N THR A 63 1.13 4.42 3.20
CA THR A 63 0.38 3.89 4.35
C THR A 63 -0.47 2.69 3.93
N LEU A 64 -1.21 2.79 2.82
CA LEU A 64 -1.98 1.66 2.28
C LEU A 64 -1.07 0.50 1.87
N TRP A 65 0.07 0.80 1.24
CA TRP A 65 1.05 -0.22 0.85
C TRP A 65 1.70 -0.93 2.06
N LEU A 66 1.95 -0.21 3.15
CA LEU A 66 2.44 -0.79 4.41
C LEU A 66 1.34 -1.58 5.12
N ALA A 67 0.10 -1.12 5.10
CA ALA A 67 -1.02 -1.84 5.69
C ALA A 67 -1.18 -3.23 5.06
N ASP A 68 -1.05 -3.35 3.73
CA ASP A 68 -1.01 -4.65 3.05
C ASP A 68 0.15 -5.56 3.54
N LYS A 69 1.27 -5.01 4.04
CA LYS A 69 2.33 -5.82 4.67
C LYS A 69 1.99 -6.28 6.07
N VAL A 70 1.35 -5.41 6.85
CA VAL A 70 0.89 -5.76 8.20
C VAL A 70 -0.16 -6.88 8.11
N LEU A 71 -1.13 -6.75 7.19
CA LEU A 71 -2.17 -7.75 7.00
C LEU A 71 -1.60 -9.11 6.54
N ASP A 72 -0.63 -9.12 5.62
CA ASP A 72 0.06 -10.35 5.23
C ASP A 72 0.79 -11.02 6.40
N ALA A 73 1.42 -10.22 7.28
CA ALA A 73 2.20 -10.73 8.40
C ALA A 73 1.32 -11.31 9.52
N VAL A 74 0.14 -10.74 9.72
CA VAL A 74 -0.83 -11.23 10.72
C VAL A 74 -1.56 -12.48 10.23
N GLY A 75 -1.66 -12.69 8.91
CA GLY A 75 -2.20 -13.92 8.34
C GLY A 75 -3.70 -14.11 8.57
N ALA A 76 -4.17 -15.35 8.47
CA ALA A 76 -5.59 -15.72 8.52
C ALA A 76 -6.03 -16.23 9.91
N GLU A 77 -5.32 -15.86 10.97
CA GLU A 77 -5.69 -16.21 12.35
C GLU A 77 -6.83 -15.30 12.81
N GLU A 78 -8.02 -15.50 12.26
CA GLU A 78 -9.18 -14.61 12.40
C GLU A 78 -9.49 -14.25 13.85
N GLU A 79 -9.30 -15.18 14.79
CA GLU A 79 -9.58 -14.97 16.22
C GLU A 79 -8.60 -14.01 16.91
N ILE A 80 -7.32 -13.99 16.55
CA ILE A 80 -6.29 -13.20 17.25
C ILE A 80 -5.72 -12.05 16.44
N SER A 81 -5.99 -12.02 15.12
CA SER A 81 -5.45 -11.02 14.19
C SER A 81 -5.76 -9.59 14.62
N TYR A 82 -6.99 -9.34 15.05
CA TYR A 82 -7.44 -8.04 15.55
C TYR A 82 -6.71 -7.62 16.82
N ASP A 83 -6.57 -8.54 17.79
CA ASP A 83 -5.90 -8.27 19.06
C ASP A 83 -4.40 -8.01 18.85
N ALA A 84 -3.75 -8.78 17.98
CA ALA A 84 -2.35 -8.60 17.62
C ALA A 84 -2.10 -7.20 17.02
N ILE A 85 -2.93 -6.77 16.07
CA ILE A 85 -2.86 -5.42 15.49
C ILE A 85 -3.08 -4.35 16.57
N THR A 86 -4.05 -4.57 17.45
CA THR A 86 -4.36 -3.63 18.54
C THR A 86 -3.19 -3.47 19.52
N VAL A 87 -2.54 -4.57 19.89
CA VAL A 87 -1.35 -4.55 20.76
C VAL A 87 -0.20 -3.81 20.08
N ALA A 88 0.08 -4.10 18.81
CA ALA A 88 1.13 -3.42 18.05
C ALA A 88 0.88 -1.90 17.91
N GLN A 89 -0.37 -1.51 17.63
CA GLN A 89 -0.77 -0.11 17.55
C GLN A 89 -0.53 0.63 18.87
N LYS A 90 -0.93 0.04 20.01
CA LYS A 90 -0.72 0.63 21.34
C LYS A 90 0.76 0.86 21.61
N HIS A 91 1.62 -0.11 21.27
CA HIS A 91 3.07 0.01 21.44
C HIS A 91 3.66 1.17 20.62
N VAL A 92 3.29 1.29 19.33
CA VAL A 92 3.73 2.39 18.47
C VAL A 92 3.29 3.75 19.04
N GLN A 93 2.05 3.86 19.53
CA GLN A 93 1.53 5.09 20.13
C GLN A 93 2.26 5.48 21.42
N SER A 94 2.61 4.53 22.28
CA SER A 94 3.44 4.81 23.47
C SER A 94 4.82 5.32 23.07
N SER A 95 5.49 4.66 22.12
CA SER A 95 6.82 5.08 21.67
C SER A 95 6.82 6.50 21.11
N ILE A 96 5.80 6.90 20.33
CA ILE A 96 5.70 8.25 19.78
C ILE A 96 5.52 9.31 20.89
N LYS A 97 4.73 9.01 21.93
CA LYS A 97 4.52 9.94 23.05
C LYS A 97 5.80 10.16 23.86
N ASP A 98 6.60 9.11 24.04
CA ASP A 98 7.87 9.21 24.77
C ASP A 98 8.88 10.12 24.04
N TYR A 99 8.83 10.19 22.69
CA TYR A 99 9.67 11.09 21.89
C TYR A 99 9.15 12.54 21.79
N SER A 100 7.86 12.81 22.02
CA SER A 100 7.30 14.18 22.01
C SER A 100 7.34 14.87 23.38
N THR A 101 7.87 14.21 24.40
CA THR A 101 8.03 14.76 25.76
C THR A 101 9.43 15.36 26.00
N PHE A 102 10.22 15.53 24.93
CA PHE A 102 11.54 16.19 24.92
C PHE A 102 11.56 17.33 23.90
#